data_AF-A0A930FM12-F1
#
_entry.id   AF-A0A930FM12-F1
#
_cell.length_a   1.000
_cell.length_b   1.000
_cell.length_c   1.000
_cell.angle_alpha   90.00
_cell.angle_beta   90.00
_cell.angle_gamma   90.00
#
_symmetry.space_group_name_H-M   'P 1'
#
loop_
_entity.id
_entity.type
_entity.pdbx_description
1 polymer ?
#
loop_
_entity_poly.entity_id
_entity_poly.type
_entity_poly.pdbx_seq_one_letter_code
_entity_poly.pdbx_strand_id
1 'polypeptide(L)'
;MRIESDNILETIHMIEEDCLDIRTVTMGISLLDCADEDIDRSCEKIYKKITTKAKDLVKVAKDISREYGIPIINQRVSVTPIALLQSVSGGDCVKYAKALDKAGKEIGINFIGGYSALVQKGMTQGDRELIMSIPQALKETDIVCSSVNIGSTKAGINMDAVKVMGQIVHECAEVTKDNNCFGAAKLVVFCNAVEDNPFMAGAFHGVSEPDCVINVGVSGPGVVRAALQKLGEHASMDEVAACIKQTAFKITRMGQLVGREASQRLNVPFGIVDLSLAPTPAVGDSVAQILEEIGLEVCGGPGTTAALAMLNDAVKKGGVMASSSVGGLSGAFIPVSEDAGMISAAEQGILTIEKLEAMTAVCS
;
A
#
# COMPACT_ATOMS: atom_id res chain seq x y z
N MET A 1 5.73 30.31 4.99
CA MET A 1 4.53 30.34 4.14
C MET A 1 3.35 30.40 5.09
N ARG A 2 2.63 31.53 5.16
CA ARG A 2 1.46 31.65 6.05
C ARG A 2 0.38 30.75 5.48
N ILE A 3 0.07 29.65 6.18
CA ILE A 3 -1.16 28.89 5.94
C ILE A 3 -2.28 29.84 6.41
N GLU A 4 -3.07 30.36 5.47
CA GLU A 4 -4.22 31.20 5.77
C GLU A 4 -5.16 30.43 6.72
N SER A 5 -5.71 31.11 7.73
CA SER A 5 -6.50 30.50 8.80
C SER A 5 -7.66 29.64 8.29
N ASP A 6 -8.21 29.97 7.12
CA ASP A 6 -9.27 29.19 6.46
C ASP A 6 -8.80 27.81 6.01
N ASN A 7 -7.55 27.66 5.57
CA ASN A 7 -6.98 26.34 5.21
C ASN A 7 -6.80 25.45 6.44
N ILE A 8 -6.60 26.02 7.64
CA ILE A 8 -6.43 25.25 8.88
C ILE A 8 -7.77 24.68 9.34
N LEU A 9 -8.82 25.50 9.36
CA LEU A 9 -10.17 25.06 9.73
C LEU A 9 -10.70 24.01 8.75
N GLU A 10 -10.48 24.21 7.44
CA GLU A 10 -10.84 23.23 6.43
C GLU A 10 -10.08 21.90 6.63
N THR A 11 -8.78 21.94 6.94
CA THR A 11 -8.00 20.72 7.22
C THR A 11 -8.51 19.99 8.47
N ILE A 12 -8.86 20.71 9.54
CA ILE A 12 -9.44 20.12 10.76
C ILE A 12 -10.77 19.43 10.44
N HIS A 13 -11.65 20.09 9.68
CA HIS A 13 -12.92 19.51 9.25
C HIS A 13 -12.72 18.24 8.40
N MET A 14 -11.75 18.24 7.48
CA MET A 14 -11.42 17.04 6.70
C MET A 14 -10.96 15.87 7.59
N ILE A 15 -10.23 16.14 8.68
CA ILE A 15 -9.72 15.12 9.61
C ILE A 15 -10.84 14.58 10.51
N GLU A 16 -11.61 15.47 11.13
CA GLU A 16 -12.57 15.11 12.17
C GLU A 16 -13.91 14.63 11.59
N GLU A 17 -14.41 15.27 10.52
CA GLU A 17 -15.73 14.99 9.94
C GLU A 17 -15.66 14.09 8.71
N ASP A 18 -14.60 14.21 7.89
CA ASP A 18 -14.51 13.51 6.60
C ASP A 18 -13.51 12.33 6.58
N CYS A 19 -13.03 11.90 7.76
CA CYS A 19 -12.13 10.75 7.93
C CYS A 19 -10.81 10.84 7.13
N LEU A 20 -10.19 12.02 7.04
CA LEU A 20 -8.86 12.16 6.47
C LEU A 20 -7.78 11.56 7.38
N ASP A 21 -7.00 10.61 6.86
CA ASP A 21 -5.90 9.99 7.62
C ASP A 21 -4.62 9.76 6.81
N ILE A 22 -3.50 9.74 7.53
CA ILE A 22 -2.27 9.15 7.01
C ILE A 22 -2.36 7.65 7.23
N ARG A 23 -2.68 6.94 6.15
CA ARG A 23 -2.84 5.50 6.17
C ARG A 23 -1.57 4.80 6.66
N THR A 24 -0.41 5.30 6.23
CA THR A 24 0.87 4.72 6.61
C THR A 24 2.03 5.71 6.50
N VAL A 25 2.98 5.58 7.42
CA VAL A 25 4.37 6.01 7.23
C VAL A 25 5.23 4.76 7.12
N THR A 26 5.85 4.57 5.96
CA THR A 26 6.64 3.38 5.64
C THR A 26 8.11 3.76 5.48
N MET A 27 8.98 3.15 6.27
CA MET A 27 10.43 3.28 6.09
C MET A 27 10.94 2.16 5.19
N GLY A 28 11.46 2.53 4.02
CA GLY A 28 12.17 1.62 3.14
C GLY A 28 13.62 1.48 3.58
N ILE A 29 14.13 0.24 3.70
CA ILE A 29 15.50 -0.04 4.16
C ILE A 29 16.17 -1.01 3.20
N SER A 30 17.31 -0.60 2.64
CA SER A 30 18.14 -1.48 1.83
C SER A 30 18.82 -2.55 2.69
N LEU A 31 18.79 -3.81 2.26
CA LEU A 31 19.45 -4.93 2.93
C LEU A 31 20.59 -5.54 2.09
N LEU A 32 21.00 -4.89 1.00
CA LEU A 32 22.06 -5.44 0.12
C LEU A 32 23.40 -5.63 0.86
N ASP A 33 23.72 -4.75 1.82
CA ASP A 33 24.89 -4.86 2.70
C ASP A 33 24.73 -5.93 3.80
N CYS A 34 23.53 -6.51 3.95
CA CYS A 34 23.24 -7.60 4.86
C CYS A 34 23.40 -8.97 4.19
N ALA A 35 23.71 -9.04 2.89
CA ALA A 35 24.02 -10.28 2.20
C ALA A 35 25.25 -10.97 2.84
N ASP A 36 25.17 -12.29 2.97
CA ASP A 36 26.22 -13.14 3.52
C ASP A 36 26.04 -14.56 2.97
N GLU A 37 27.13 -15.32 2.81
CA GLU A 37 27.05 -16.73 2.41
C GLU A 37 26.46 -17.61 3.53
N ASP A 38 26.47 -17.13 4.77
CA ASP A 38 25.83 -17.77 5.91
C ASP A 38 24.49 -17.06 6.22
N ILE A 39 23.39 -17.80 6.07
CA ILE A 39 22.04 -17.29 6.31
C ILE A 39 21.84 -16.75 7.74
N ASP A 40 22.46 -17.36 8.75
CA ASP A 40 22.29 -16.94 10.15
C ASP A 40 23.00 -15.61 10.39
N ARG A 41 24.21 -15.43 9.81
CA ARG A 41 24.90 -14.13 9.83
C ARG A 41 24.14 -13.07 9.05
N SER A 42 23.55 -13.41 7.90
CA SER A 42 22.71 -12.49 7.12
C SER A 42 21.49 -12.05 7.94
N CYS A 43 20.79 -12.98 8.59
CA CYS A 43 19.64 -12.70 9.45
C CYS A 43 20.02 -11.79 10.63
N GLU A 44 21.18 -11.99 11.26
CA GLU A 44 21.67 -11.14 12.34
C GLU A 44 21.94 -9.69 11.87
N LYS A 45 22.55 -9.54 10.68
CA LYS A 45 22.79 -8.22 10.05
C LYS A 45 21.47 -7.50 9.76
N ILE A 46 20.49 -8.20 9.18
CA ILE A 46 19.15 -7.66 8.90
C ILE A 46 18.49 -7.16 10.18
N TYR A 47 18.45 -8.01 11.22
CA TYR A 47 17.87 -7.67 12.51
C TYR A 47 18.50 -6.38 13.06
N LYS A 48 19.84 -6.35 13.16
CA LYS A 48 20.57 -5.18 13.67
C LYS A 48 20.30 -3.93 12.84
N LYS A 49 20.28 -4.04 11.51
CA LYS A 49 20.10 -2.89 10.62
C LYS A 49 18.72 -2.29 10.78
N ILE A 50 17.67 -3.11 10.73
CA ILE A 50 16.28 -2.66 10.87
C ILE A 50 16.07 -2.04 12.26
N THR A 51 16.46 -2.72 13.34
CA THR A 51 16.26 -2.21 14.70
C THR A 51 17.09 -0.97 14.98
N THR A 52 18.16 -0.70 14.23
CA THR A 52 18.95 0.53 14.38
C THR A 52 18.34 1.69 13.59
N LYS A 53 17.99 1.45 12.32
CA LYS A 53 17.50 2.50 11.40
C LYS A 53 16.08 2.95 11.74
N ALA A 54 15.21 2.02 12.12
CA ALA A 54 13.79 2.29 12.39
C ALA A 54 13.45 2.43 13.89
N LYS A 55 14.45 2.49 14.79
CA LYS A 55 14.23 2.50 16.26
C LYS A 55 13.23 3.56 16.75
N ASP A 56 13.24 4.74 16.13
CA ASP A 56 12.42 5.88 16.54
C ASP A 56 11.19 6.08 15.65
N LEU A 57 10.97 5.23 14.62
CA LEU A 57 9.92 5.41 13.62
C LEU A 57 8.52 5.55 14.25
N VAL A 58 8.16 4.61 15.12
CA VAL A 58 6.85 4.59 15.78
C VAL A 58 6.66 5.79 16.71
N LYS A 59 7.72 6.14 17.45
CA LYS A 59 7.70 7.30 18.34
C LYS A 59 7.49 8.59 17.56
N VAL A 60 8.29 8.81 16.51
CA VAL A 60 8.20 10.01 15.68
C VAL A 60 6.83 10.12 15.02
N ALA A 61 6.28 9.03 14.48
CA ALA A 61 4.95 9.03 13.89
C ALA A 61 3.87 9.43 14.93
N LYS A 62 3.94 8.89 16.16
CA LYS A 62 3.01 9.25 17.24
C LYS A 62 3.15 10.72 17.67
N ASP A 63 4.38 11.23 17.71
CA ASP A 63 4.65 12.63 18.07
C ASP A 63 4.08 13.58 17.00
N ILE A 64 4.29 13.28 15.71
CA ILE A 64 3.70 14.04 14.60
C ILE A 64 2.18 13.98 14.66
N SER A 65 1.61 12.79 14.87
CA SER A 65 0.15 12.63 14.95
C SER A 65 -0.48 13.49 16.04
N ARG A 66 0.16 13.56 17.23
CA ARG A 66 -0.30 14.41 18.35
C ARG A 66 -0.13 15.89 18.08
N GLU A 67 0.99 16.29 17.48
CA GLU A 67 1.33 17.70 17.28
C GLU A 67 0.48 18.36 16.18
N TYR A 68 0.22 17.63 15.09
CA TYR A 68 -0.55 18.14 13.96
C TYR A 68 -2.03 17.74 14.01
N GLY A 69 -2.43 16.89 14.96
CA GLY A 69 -3.81 16.39 15.06
C GLY A 69 -4.21 15.47 13.90
N ILE A 70 -3.25 15.00 13.10
CA ILE A 70 -3.51 14.13 11.94
C ILE A 70 -3.31 12.67 12.37
N PRO A 71 -4.31 11.80 12.24
CA PRO A 71 -4.15 10.39 12.60
C PRO A 71 -3.17 9.70 11.65
N ILE A 72 -2.19 8.99 12.22
CA ILE A 72 -1.28 8.10 11.47
C ILE A 72 -1.60 6.66 11.85
N ILE A 73 -2.31 5.95 10.98
CA ILE A 73 -2.90 4.64 11.30
C ILE A 73 -1.84 3.55 11.42
N ASN A 74 -0.89 3.52 10.48
CA ASN A 74 0.15 2.49 10.45
C ASN A 74 1.56 3.07 10.39
N GLN A 75 2.48 2.35 11.03
CA GLN A 75 3.92 2.50 10.86
C GLN A 75 4.46 1.19 10.34
N ARG A 76 5.19 1.24 9.22
CA ARG A 76 5.58 0.05 8.48
C ARG A 76 7.04 0.13 8.06
N VAL A 77 7.61 -1.02 7.73
CA VAL A 77 8.92 -1.11 7.08
C VAL A 77 8.77 -1.90 5.79
N SER A 78 9.45 -1.48 4.73
CA SER A 78 9.67 -2.30 3.55
C SER A 78 11.17 -2.54 3.38
N VAL A 79 11.54 -3.73 2.92
CA VAL A 79 12.94 -4.10 2.74
C VAL A 79 13.23 -4.60 1.34
N THR A 80 14.53 -4.65 1.00
CA THR A 80 15.01 -5.27 -0.24
C THR A 80 14.40 -6.66 -0.43
N PRO A 81 13.93 -7.01 -1.64
CA PRO A 81 13.40 -8.34 -1.93
C PRO A 81 14.32 -9.44 -1.42
N ILE A 82 13.84 -10.21 -0.44
CA ILE A 82 14.64 -11.22 0.25
C ILE A 82 15.19 -12.28 -0.70
N ALA A 83 14.56 -12.52 -1.87
CA ALA A 83 15.08 -13.44 -2.88
C ALA A 83 16.50 -13.09 -3.33
N LEU A 84 16.88 -11.81 -3.30
CA LEU A 84 18.23 -11.36 -3.64
C LEU A 84 19.26 -11.80 -2.60
N LEU A 85 18.91 -11.75 -1.31
CA LEU A 85 19.77 -12.21 -0.23
C LEU A 85 19.81 -13.74 -0.17
N GLN A 86 18.66 -14.39 -0.35
CA GLN A 86 18.54 -15.85 -0.46
C GLN A 86 19.43 -16.41 -1.58
N SER A 87 19.57 -15.70 -2.69
CA SER A 87 20.43 -16.12 -3.80
C SER A 87 21.93 -16.15 -3.43
N VAL A 88 22.33 -15.48 -2.34
CA VAL A 88 23.71 -15.48 -1.84
C VAL A 88 23.90 -16.52 -0.74
N SER A 89 22.97 -16.58 0.23
CA SER A 89 23.09 -17.43 1.41
C SER A 89 22.63 -18.88 1.19
N GLY A 90 21.63 -19.09 0.33
CA GLY A 90 20.90 -20.36 0.25
C GLY A 90 20.28 -20.78 1.59
N GLY A 91 19.99 -22.07 1.74
CA GLY A 91 19.48 -22.62 2.99
C GLY A 91 17.99 -22.32 3.25
N ASP A 92 17.58 -22.36 4.52
CA ASP A 92 16.18 -22.23 4.92
C ASP A 92 15.69 -20.78 4.91
N CYS A 93 14.98 -20.41 3.84
CA CYS A 93 14.47 -19.06 3.62
C CYS A 93 13.46 -18.59 4.69
N VAL A 94 12.84 -19.49 5.47
CA VAL A 94 11.92 -19.13 6.57
C VAL A 94 12.68 -18.39 7.69
N LYS A 95 13.99 -18.60 7.82
CA LYS A 95 14.82 -17.85 8.77
C LYS A 95 14.79 -16.34 8.51
N TYR A 96 14.79 -15.92 7.25
CA TYR A 96 14.67 -14.51 6.88
C TYR A 96 13.33 -13.94 7.35
N ALA A 97 12.23 -14.64 7.11
CA ALA A 97 10.91 -14.20 7.57
C ALA A 97 10.88 -14.02 9.10
N LYS A 98 11.43 -14.98 9.85
CA LYS A 98 11.53 -14.89 11.32
C LYS A 98 12.41 -13.71 11.77
N ALA A 99 13.50 -13.43 11.06
CA ALA A 99 14.36 -12.29 11.38
C ALA A 99 13.64 -10.95 11.16
N LEU A 100 12.89 -10.82 10.06
CA LEU A 100 12.06 -9.64 9.76
C LEU A 100 10.94 -9.47 10.79
N ASP A 101 10.22 -10.54 11.11
CA ASP A 101 9.14 -10.54 12.11
C ASP A 101 9.66 -10.12 13.49
N LYS A 102 10.78 -10.70 13.93
CA LYS A 102 11.44 -10.35 15.19
C LYS A 102 11.87 -8.88 15.19
N ALA A 103 12.49 -8.40 14.12
CA ALA A 103 12.95 -7.00 14.03
C ALA A 103 11.77 -6.03 14.06
N GLY A 104 10.69 -6.32 13.32
CA GLY A 104 9.50 -5.47 13.28
C GLY A 104 8.76 -5.42 14.62
N LYS A 105 8.66 -6.55 15.32
CA LYS A 105 8.07 -6.61 16.67
C LYS A 105 8.89 -5.80 17.69
N GLU A 106 10.22 -5.87 17.62
CA GLU A 106 11.12 -5.11 18.50
C GLU A 106 10.91 -3.59 18.37
N ILE A 107 10.78 -3.08 17.14
CA ILE A 107 10.55 -1.65 16.89
C ILE A 107 9.06 -1.25 16.99
N GLY A 108 8.15 -2.21 17.16
CA GLY A 108 6.72 -1.97 17.36
C GLY A 108 5.94 -1.52 16.12
N ILE A 109 6.37 -1.91 14.91
CA ILE A 109 5.64 -1.61 13.66
C ILE A 109 4.48 -2.57 13.41
N ASN A 110 3.52 -2.18 12.58
CA ASN A 110 2.36 -2.99 12.25
C ASN A 110 2.69 -4.14 11.29
N PHE A 111 3.46 -3.85 10.23
CA PHE A 111 3.78 -4.81 9.16
C PHE A 111 5.14 -4.51 8.55
N ILE A 112 5.81 -5.58 8.11
CA ILE A 112 7.06 -5.53 7.35
C ILE A 112 6.91 -6.26 6.01
N GLY A 113 7.16 -5.54 4.92
CA GLY A 113 7.10 -6.07 3.55
C GLY A 113 8.49 -6.21 2.96
N GLY A 114 8.60 -6.96 1.86
CA GLY A 114 9.87 -7.24 1.19
C GLY A 114 10.29 -8.70 1.26
N TYR A 115 9.50 -9.59 1.89
CA TYR A 115 9.62 -11.03 1.68
C TYR A 115 9.15 -11.39 0.27
N SER A 116 9.93 -10.95 -0.71
CA SER A 116 9.48 -10.73 -2.07
C SER A 116 10.45 -11.25 -3.11
N ALA A 117 9.92 -11.57 -4.29
CA ALA A 117 10.66 -11.97 -5.48
C ALA A 117 10.17 -11.22 -6.73
N LEU A 118 11.10 -10.93 -7.65
CA LEU A 118 10.81 -10.24 -8.91
C LEU A 118 11.18 -11.15 -10.09
N VAL A 119 10.18 -11.88 -10.60
CA VAL A 119 10.38 -13.04 -11.49
C VAL A 119 9.75 -12.87 -12.88
N GLN A 120 9.41 -11.63 -13.25
CA GLN A 120 8.77 -11.29 -14.53
C GLN A 120 9.51 -11.79 -15.79
N LYS A 121 10.82 -12.03 -15.70
CA LYS A 121 11.65 -12.50 -16.83
C LYS A 121 12.25 -13.90 -16.62
N GLY A 122 11.75 -14.63 -15.64
CA GLY A 122 12.26 -15.95 -15.24
C GLY A 122 12.57 -16.01 -13.75
N MET A 123 12.73 -17.23 -13.23
CA MET A 123 13.05 -17.50 -11.84
C MET A 123 14.48 -18.05 -11.72
N THR A 124 15.28 -17.48 -10.84
CA THR A 124 16.55 -18.07 -10.37
C THR A 124 16.29 -19.16 -9.34
N GLN A 125 17.34 -19.77 -8.79
CA GLN A 125 17.20 -20.74 -7.71
C GLN A 125 16.68 -20.08 -6.42
N GLY A 126 17.26 -18.94 -6.02
CA GLY A 126 16.85 -18.20 -4.82
C GLY A 126 15.40 -17.69 -4.91
N ASP A 127 14.95 -17.29 -6.11
CA ASP A 127 13.55 -16.92 -6.33
C ASP A 127 12.60 -18.09 -6.06
N ARG A 128 12.92 -19.29 -6.56
CA ARG A 128 12.09 -20.48 -6.35
C ARG A 128 12.06 -20.87 -4.87
N GLU A 129 13.20 -20.85 -4.21
CA GLU A 129 13.30 -21.16 -2.78
C GLU A 129 12.47 -20.18 -1.92
N LEU A 130 12.55 -18.88 -2.22
CA LEU A 130 11.71 -17.89 -1.54
C LEU A 130 10.22 -18.14 -1.84
N ILE A 131 9.82 -18.28 -3.11
CA ILE A 131 8.40 -18.46 -3.46
C ILE A 131 7.80 -19.70 -2.79
N MET A 132 8.52 -20.83 -2.80
CA MET A 132 8.05 -22.08 -2.20
C MET A 132 7.99 -22.03 -0.67
N SER A 133 8.72 -21.12 -0.02
CA SER A 133 8.71 -20.97 1.44
C SER A 133 7.64 -19.99 1.95
N ILE A 134 6.99 -19.23 1.06
CA ILE A 134 5.95 -18.25 1.42
C ILE A 134 4.86 -18.83 2.34
N PRO A 135 4.24 -20.00 2.06
CA PRO A 135 3.17 -20.51 2.92
C PRO A 135 3.63 -20.77 4.35
N GLN A 136 4.81 -21.37 4.52
CA GLN A 136 5.38 -21.61 5.84
C GLN A 136 5.81 -20.31 6.52
N ALA A 137 6.46 -19.41 5.80
CA ALA A 137 6.89 -18.11 6.31
C ALA A 137 5.70 -17.29 6.85
N LEU A 138 4.60 -17.20 6.09
CA LEU A 138 3.42 -16.43 6.48
C LEU A 138 2.60 -17.10 7.61
N LYS A 139 2.72 -18.42 7.78
CA LYS A 139 2.16 -19.15 8.92
C LYS A 139 2.96 -18.94 10.21
N GLU A 140 4.28 -18.94 10.11
CA GLU A 140 5.18 -18.89 11.28
C GLU A 140 5.55 -17.46 11.71
N THR A 141 5.00 -16.44 11.05
CA THR A 141 5.23 -15.03 11.36
C THR A 141 3.91 -14.29 11.45
N ASP A 142 3.89 -13.21 12.23
CA ASP A 142 2.66 -12.45 12.47
C ASP A 142 2.57 -11.27 11.51
N ILE A 143 3.65 -10.49 11.39
CA ILE A 143 3.64 -9.16 10.76
C ILE A 143 4.36 -9.10 9.41
N VAL A 144 4.93 -10.21 8.94
CA VAL A 144 5.62 -10.26 7.63
C VAL A 144 4.59 -10.39 6.52
N CYS A 145 4.77 -9.54 5.50
CA CYS A 145 4.02 -9.54 4.25
C CYS A 145 4.93 -9.97 3.10
N SER A 146 4.34 -10.66 2.13
CA SER A 146 5.04 -11.18 0.95
C SER A 146 4.43 -10.65 -0.33
N SER A 147 5.29 -10.41 -1.33
CA SER A 147 4.84 -10.02 -2.66
C SER A 147 5.70 -10.64 -3.77
N VAL A 148 5.07 -11.03 -4.88
CA VAL A 148 5.78 -11.63 -6.02
C VAL A 148 5.39 -10.93 -7.30
N ASN A 149 6.35 -10.29 -7.97
CA ASN A 149 6.11 -9.70 -9.29
C ASN A 149 6.36 -10.74 -10.38
N ILE A 150 5.29 -11.13 -11.09
CA ILE A 150 5.30 -12.22 -12.08
C ILE A 150 5.26 -11.71 -13.52
N GLY A 151 5.07 -10.41 -13.74
CA GLY A 151 4.97 -9.84 -15.07
C GLY A 151 5.39 -8.38 -15.14
N SER A 152 5.69 -7.92 -16.34
CA SER A 152 5.79 -6.49 -16.63
C SER A 152 5.50 -6.22 -18.10
N THR A 153 5.10 -4.99 -18.42
CA THR A 153 4.89 -4.55 -19.81
C THR A 153 6.13 -4.77 -20.67
N LYS A 154 7.32 -4.65 -20.08
CA LYS A 154 8.60 -4.81 -20.78
C LYS A 154 9.00 -6.28 -20.98
N ALA A 155 8.71 -7.15 -20.03
CA ALA A 155 9.17 -8.55 -20.04
C ALA A 155 8.09 -9.55 -20.48
N GLY A 156 6.83 -9.12 -20.56
CA GLY A 156 5.69 -10.02 -20.68
C GLY A 156 5.30 -10.60 -19.31
N ILE A 157 4.56 -11.71 -19.35
CA ILE A 157 4.09 -12.42 -18.15
C ILE A 157 4.82 -13.76 -18.06
N ASN A 158 5.44 -14.03 -16.92
CA ASN A 158 6.03 -15.33 -16.62
C ASN A 158 4.91 -16.31 -16.21
N MET A 159 4.38 -17.07 -17.17
CA MET A 159 3.30 -18.03 -16.94
C MET A 159 3.68 -19.19 -16.02
N ASP A 160 4.98 -19.55 -15.94
CA ASP A 160 5.43 -20.55 -14.97
C ASP A 160 5.26 -20.02 -13.55
N ALA A 161 5.62 -18.76 -13.31
CA ALA A 161 5.40 -18.11 -12.02
C ALA A 161 3.91 -17.91 -11.72
N VAL A 162 3.07 -17.58 -12.72
CA VAL A 162 1.59 -17.52 -12.56
C VAL A 162 1.06 -18.85 -12.00
N LYS A 163 1.44 -19.96 -12.64
CA LYS A 163 0.99 -21.31 -12.23
C LYS A 163 1.40 -21.62 -10.79
N VAL A 164 2.66 -21.37 -10.45
CA VAL A 164 3.19 -21.62 -9.10
C VAL A 164 2.47 -20.73 -8.08
N MET A 165 2.31 -19.44 -8.35
CA MET A 165 1.66 -18.53 -7.42
C MET A 165 0.18 -18.88 -7.18
N GLY A 166 -0.54 -19.42 -8.16
CA GLY A 166 -1.89 -19.93 -7.94
C GLY A 166 -1.93 -21.06 -6.89
N GLN A 167 -0.92 -21.93 -6.86
CA GLN A 167 -0.78 -22.98 -5.85
C GLN A 167 -0.39 -22.39 -4.49
N ILE A 168 0.56 -21.45 -4.47
CA ILE A 168 1.03 -20.79 -3.25
C ILE A 168 -0.09 -20.02 -2.55
N VAL A 169 -0.95 -19.31 -3.29
CA VAL A 169 -2.08 -18.58 -2.71
C VAL A 169 -3.04 -19.54 -1.99
N HIS A 170 -3.39 -20.67 -2.63
CA HIS A 170 -4.22 -21.70 -2.02
C HIS A 170 -3.55 -22.32 -0.79
N GLU A 171 -2.27 -22.65 -0.88
CA GLU A 171 -1.51 -23.24 0.22
C GLU A 171 -1.41 -22.30 1.41
N CYS A 172 -1.17 -21.00 1.20
CA CYS A 172 -1.17 -19.98 2.25
C CYS A 172 -2.49 -19.96 3.02
N ALA A 173 -3.62 -20.04 2.32
CA ALA A 173 -4.94 -20.12 2.94
C ALA A 173 -5.10 -21.42 3.74
N GLU A 174 -4.78 -22.57 3.16
CA GLU A 174 -4.96 -23.88 3.80
C GLU A 174 -4.11 -24.05 5.05
N VAL A 175 -2.82 -23.67 5.01
CA VAL A 175 -1.92 -23.83 6.16
C VAL A 175 -2.22 -22.86 7.31
N THR A 176 -3.04 -21.83 7.04
CA THR A 176 -3.52 -20.84 8.02
C THR A 176 -5.03 -20.88 8.23
N LYS A 177 -5.72 -21.97 7.85
CA LYS A 177 -7.18 -22.10 7.98
C LYS A 177 -7.70 -21.93 9.41
N ASP A 178 -6.91 -22.38 10.40
CA ASP A 178 -7.24 -22.26 11.82
C ASP A 178 -7.07 -20.81 12.35
N ASN A 179 -6.58 -19.90 11.49
CA ASN A 179 -6.44 -18.48 11.73
C ASN A 179 -7.08 -17.68 10.58
N ASN A 180 -8.34 -18.00 10.24
CA ASN A 180 -9.13 -17.29 9.22
C ASN A 180 -8.42 -17.17 7.84
N CYS A 181 -7.61 -18.16 7.46
CA CYS A 181 -6.83 -18.15 6.23
C CYS A 181 -5.92 -16.91 6.09
N PHE A 182 -5.51 -16.31 7.20
CA PHE A 182 -4.88 -14.98 7.24
C PHE A 182 -3.53 -14.91 6.49
N GLY A 183 -2.88 -16.05 6.23
CA GLY A 183 -1.70 -16.09 5.37
C GLY A 183 -1.97 -15.51 3.98
N ALA A 184 -3.13 -15.78 3.39
CA ALA A 184 -3.49 -15.24 2.08
C ALA A 184 -3.71 -13.72 2.10
N ALA A 185 -4.14 -13.14 3.23
CA ALA A 185 -4.30 -11.70 3.40
C ALA A 185 -2.96 -10.94 3.44
N LYS A 186 -1.84 -11.65 3.69
CA LYS A 186 -0.48 -11.10 3.75
C LYS A 186 0.32 -11.33 2.46
N LEU A 187 -0.31 -11.80 1.39
CA LEU A 187 0.34 -12.12 0.11
C LEU A 187 -0.27 -11.31 -1.03
N VAL A 188 0.58 -10.70 -1.87
CA VAL A 188 0.17 -10.04 -3.12
C VAL A 188 0.95 -10.57 -4.32
N VAL A 189 0.26 -10.82 -5.43
CA VAL A 189 0.88 -11.18 -6.72
C VAL A 189 0.75 -9.98 -7.65
N PHE A 190 1.87 -9.52 -8.19
CA PHE A 190 1.93 -8.32 -9.01
C PHE A 190 2.22 -8.59 -10.48
N CYS A 191 1.71 -7.70 -11.32
CA CYS A 191 2.28 -7.37 -12.61
C CYS A 191 2.63 -5.87 -12.60
N ASN A 192 3.81 -5.49 -13.09
CA ASN A 192 4.32 -4.10 -13.04
C ASN A 192 4.47 -3.54 -11.61
N ALA A 193 4.97 -4.34 -10.67
CA ALA A 193 5.26 -3.85 -9.33
C ALA A 193 6.21 -2.63 -9.35
N VAL A 194 5.94 -1.66 -8.48
CA VAL A 194 6.78 -0.46 -8.29
C VAL A 194 7.73 -0.63 -7.10
N GLU A 195 8.88 0.03 -7.15
CA GLU A 195 10.01 -0.19 -6.23
C GLU A 195 9.87 0.54 -4.88
N ASP A 196 8.94 1.49 -4.76
CA ASP A 196 8.80 2.43 -3.65
C ASP A 196 7.42 2.39 -2.97
N ASN A 197 6.59 1.38 -3.28
CA ASN A 197 5.23 1.23 -2.76
C ASN A 197 5.18 1.24 -1.21
N PRO A 198 4.46 2.17 -0.57
CA PRO A 198 4.32 2.20 0.89
C PRO A 198 3.22 1.27 1.44
N PHE A 199 2.36 0.71 0.58
CA PHE A 199 1.18 -0.06 0.97
C PHE A 199 1.44 -1.57 1.10
N MET A 200 0.96 -2.15 2.19
CA MET A 200 1.00 -3.59 2.45
C MET A 200 -0.23 -4.29 1.87
N ALA A 201 -0.16 -5.56 1.49
CA ALA A 201 0.99 -6.48 1.64
C ALA A 201 2.07 -6.37 0.54
N GLY A 202 1.88 -5.48 -0.43
CA GLY A 202 2.71 -5.40 -1.63
C GLY A 202 4.09 -4.76 -1.48
N ALA A 203 4.31 -3.95 -0.45
CA ALA A 203 5.50 -3.12 -0.32
C ALA A 203 6.81 -3.92 -0.26
N PHE A 204 7.81 -3.44 -1.00
CA PHE A 204 9.21 -3.81 -0.87
C PHE A 204 10.06 -2.55 -1.11
N HIS A 205 11.34 -2.60 -0.77
CA HIS A 205 12.29 -1.52 -1.01
C HIS A 205 13.17 -1.88 -2.20
N GLY A 206 12.97 -1.22 -3.34
CA GLY A 206 13.68 -1.53 -4.57
C GLY A 206 15.20 -1.39 -4.47
N VAL A 207 15.90 -2.04 -5.39
CA VAL A 207 17.38 -2.00 -5.43
C VAL A 207 17.91 -0.67 -5.95
N SER A 208 17.08 0.11 -6.64
CA SER A 208 17.44 1.44 -7.13
C SER A 208 17.20 2.56 -6.12
N GLU A 209 16.51 2.25 -5.02
CA GLU A 209 16.22 3.19 -3.94
C GLU A 209 17.45 3.45 -3.04
N PRO A 210 17.50 4.58 -2.31
CA PRO A 210 18.56 4.89 -1.34
C PRO A 210 18.68 3.86 -0.21
N ASP A 211 19.73 3.95 0.63
CA ASP A 211 19.91 3.05 1.79
C ASP A 211 18.71 3.04 2.75
N CYS A 212 18.08 4.20 2.93
CA CYS A 212 16.89 4.36 3.76
C CYS A 212 16.04 5.53 3.23
N VAL A 213 14.72 5.38 3.23
CA VAL A 213 13.77 6.41 2.74
C VAL A 213 12.46 6.37 3.52
N ILE A 214 11.79 7.51 3.68
CA ILE A 214 10.43 7.60 4.22
C ILE A 214 9.43 7.84 3.10
N ASN A 215 8.49 6.91 2.95
CA ASN A 215 7.33 7.03 2.06
C ASN A 215 6.06 7.16 2.90
N VAL A 216 5.12 7.97 2.43
CA VAL A 216 3.84 8.21 3.12
C VAL A 216 2.69 7.80 2.22
N GLY A 217 1.80 6.97 2.73
CA GLY A 217 0.53 6.65 2.09
C GLY A 217 -0.59 7.43 2.76
N VAL A 218 -1.39 8.13 1.96
CA VAL A 218 -2.54 8.92 2.44
C VAL A 218 -3.82 8.29 1.93
N SER A 219 -4.83 8.21 2.79
CA SER A 219 -6.19 7.82 2.42
C SER A 219 -7.15 9.00 2.65
N GLY A 220 -8.17 9.10 1.81
CA GLY A 220 -9.26 10.05 2.03
C GLY A 220 -10.49 9.83 1.14
N PRO A 221 -11.03 8.59 0.99
CA PRO A 221 -12.31 8.39 0.32
C PRO A 221 -13.44 9.24 0.93
N GLY A 222 -13.56 9.29 2.26
CA GLY A 222 -14.58 10.09 2.95
C GLY A 222 -14.55 11.57 2.57
N VAL A 223 -13.35 12.15 2.53
CA VAL A 223 -13.09 13.53 2.08
C VAL A 223 -13.55 13.77 0.65
N VAL A 224 -13.22 12.86 -0.27
CA VAL A 224 -13.62 12.99 -1.67
C VAL A 224 -15.14 12.94 -1.79
N ARG A 225 -15.80 12.01 -1.08
CA ARG A 225 -17.25 11.90 -1.06
C ARG A 225 -17.92 13.15 -0.50
N ALA A 226 -17.46 13.64 0.66
CA ALA A 226 -18.00 14.84 1.28
C ALA A 226 -17.85 16.09 0.39
N ALA A 227 -16.74 16.19 -0.35
CA ALA A 227 -16.54 17.26 -1.32
C ALA A 227 -17.52 17.17 -2.50
N LEU A 228 -17.82 15.96 -2.99
CA LEU A 228 -18.81 15.74 -4.05
C LEU A 228 -20.24 16.07 -3.60
N GLN A 229 -20.62 15.68 -2.38
CA GLN A 229 -21.92 16.02 -1.79
C GLN A 229 -22.21 17.52 -1.79
N LYS A 230 -21.17 18.33 -1.57
CA LYS A 230 -21.28 19.81 -1.56
C LYS A 230 -21.51 20.41 -2.95
N LEU A 231 -21.22 19.69 -4.04
CA LEU A 231 -21.50 20.14 -5.41
C LEU A 231 -22.99 20.00 -5.78
N GLY A 232 -23.68 19.02 -5.20
CA GLY A 232 -25.09 18.73 -5.47
C GLY A 232 -25.34 17.93 -6.76
N GLU A 233 -26.55 17.40 -6.89
CA GLU A 233 -26.95 16.42 -7.92
C GLU A 233 -26.93 16.94 -9.37
N HIS A 234 -26.80 18.26 -9.56
CA HIS A 234 -26.84 18.90 -10.88
C HIS A 234 -25.46 19.30 -11.40
N ALA A 235 -24.39 18.94 -10.69
CA ALA A 235 -23.04 19.18 -11.13
C ALA A 235 -22.73 18.46 -12.44
N SER A 236 -22.07 19.16 -13.35
CA SER A 236 -21.52 18.56 -14.56
C SER A 236 -20.35 17.64 -14.24
N MET A 237 -20.05 16.69 -15.13
CA MET A 237 -18.89 15.81 -14.97
C MET A 237 -17.55 16.56 -14.91
N ASP A 238 -17.47 17.74 -15.54
CA ASP A 238 -16.30 18.62 -15.48
C ASP A 238 -16.12 19.21 -14.07
N GLU A 239 -17.21 19.63 -13.42
CA GLU A 239 -17.21 20.12 -12.05
C GLU A 239 -16.86 19.02 -11.05
N VAL A 240 -17.43 17.81 -11.23
CA VAL A 240 -17.10 16.61 -10.46
C VAL A 240 -15.60 16.29 -10.53
N ALA A 241 -15.05 16.20 -11.75
CA ALA A 241 -13.62 15.91 -11.95
C ALA A 241 -12.72 17.00 -11.37
N ALA A 242 -13.11 18.27 -11.50
CA ALA A 242 -12.38 19.40 -10.91
C ALA A 242 -12.37 19.35 -9.38
N CYS A 243 -13.51 19.02 -8.77
CA CYS A 243 -13.64 18.84 -7.32
C CYS A 243 -12.73 17.73 -6.81
N ILE A 244 -12.82 16.52 -7.38
CA ILE A 244 -11.97 15.37 -7.00
C ILE A 244 -10.49 15.74 -7.10
N LYS A 245 -10.08 16.39 -8.19
CA LYS A 245 -8.69 16.81 -8.41
C LYS A 245 -8.21 17.81 -7.36
N GLN A 246 -9.04 18.80 -7.00
CA GLN A 246 -8.70 19.79 -5.97
C GLN A 246 -8.61 19.13 -4.59
N THR A 247 -9.54 18.24 -4.26
CA THR A 247 -9.52 17.49 -3.00
C THR A 247 -8.28 16.60 -2.90
N ALA A 248 -7.99 15.83 -3.95
CA ALA A 248 -6.78 15.01 -4.06
C ALA A 248 -5.48 15.83 -3.88
N PHE A 249 -5.43 17.04 -4.46
CA PHE A 249 -4.31 17.97 -4.26
C PHE A 249 -4.12 18.32 -2.78
N LYS A 250 -5.21 18.70 -2.08
CA LYS A 250 -5.16 19.08 -0.65
C LYS A 250 -4.71 17.90 0.23
N ILE A 251 -5.30 16.72 0.01
CA ILE A 251 -4.92 15.48 0.70
C ILE A 251 -3.42 15.17 0.52
N THR A 252 -2.93 15.28 -0.72
CA THR A 252 -1.52 15.02 -1.03
C THR A 252 -0.58 16.02 -0.34
N ARG A 253 -0.97 17.30 -0.25
CA ARG A 253 -0.20 18.32 0.48
C ARG A 253 -0.06 18.01 1.96
N MET A 254 -1.12 17.49 2.58
CA MET A 254 -1.06 17.04 3.96
C MET A 254 -0.10 15.85 4.12
N GLY A 255 -0.16 14.87 3.22
CA GLY A 255 0.80 13.76 3.19
C GLY A 255 2.25 14.22 3.09
N GLN A 256 2.53 15.23 2.26
CA GLN A 256 3.87 15.80 2.13
C GLN A 256 4.35 16.46 3.42
N LEU A 257 3.47 17.16 4.13
CA LEU A 257 3.80 17.79 5.39
C LEU A 257 4.25 16.73 6.41
N VAL A 258 3.48 15.64 6.55
CA VAL A 258 3.81 14.54 7.46
C VAL A 258 5.10 13.84 7.03
N GLY A 259 5.28 13.59 5.74
CA GLY A 259 6.48 12.94 5.20
C GLY A 259 7.76 13.75 5.43
N ARG A 260 7.70 15.08 5.22
CA ARG A 260 8.83 15.99 5.48
C ARG A 260 9.17 16.06 6.96
N GLU A 261 8.15 16.12 7.82
CA GLU A 261 8.37 16.16 9.26
C GLU A 261 9.00 14.87 9.78
N ALA A 262 8.49 13.72 9.33
CA ALA A 262 9.06 12.41 9.66
C ALA A 262 10.51 12.28 9.15
N SER A 263 10.76 12.71 7.92
CA SER A 263 12.09 12.75 7.32
C SER A 263 13.08 13.58 8.14
N GLN A 264 12.69 14.79 8.56
CA GLN A 264 13.53 15.67 9.36
C GLN A 264 13.82 15.10 10.75
N ARG A 265 12.81 14.58 11.45
CA ARG A 265 12.96 14.02 12.81
C ARG A 265 13.77 12.73 12.84
N LEU A 266 13.62 11.88 11.82
CA LEU A 266 14.34 10.61 11.70
C LEU A 266 15.72 10.78 11.04
N ASN A 267 16.00 11.94 10.44
CA ASN A 267 17.19 12.19 9.62
C ASN A 267 17.34 11.14 8.49
N VAL A 268 16.22 10.85 7.82
CA VAL A 268 16.12 9.91 6.69
C VAL A 268 15.47 10.65 5.52
N PRO A 269 15.98 10.54 4.28
CA PRO A 269 15.39 11.20 3.12
C PRO A 269 13.89 10.91 2.95
N PHE A 270 13.14 11.93 2.57
CA PHE A 270 11.76 11.75 2.13
C PHE A 270 11.74 11.25 0.68
N GLY A 271 11.00 10.17 0.42
CA GLY A 271 10.78 9.60 -0.90
C GLY A 271 9.50 10.16 -1.52
N ILE A 272 8.45 9.34 -1.49
CA ILE A 272 7.17 9.64 -2.14
C ILE A 272 6.01 9.88 -1.17
N VAL A 273 5.01 10.62 -1.64
CA VAL A 273 3.64 10.53 -1.13
C VAL A 273 2.83 9.73 -2.14
N ASP A 274 2.22 8.65 -1.69
CA ASP A 274 1.26 7.91 -2.49
C ASP A 274 -0.17 8.22 -2.01
N LEU A 275 -0.98 8.79 -2.91
CA LEU A 275 -2.39 9.05 -2.68
C LEU A 275 -3.21 7.86 -3.17
N SER A 276 -3.73 7.09 -2.24
CA SER A 276 -4.60 5.97 -2.56
C SER A 276 -5.91 6.11 -1.81
N LEU A 277 -7.03 6.18 -2.54
CA LEU A 277 -8.36 6.10 -1.93
C LEU A 277 -8.56 4.65 -1.47
N ALA A 278 -8.10 4.36 -0.26
CA ALA A 278 -8.08 3.04 0.35
C ALA A 278 -9.10 3.02 1.50
N PRO A 279 -10.33 2.58 1.22
CA PRO A 279 -11.41 2.61 2.20
C PRO A 279 -11.16 1.65 3.35
N THR A 280 -11.90 1.84 4.42
CA THR A 280 -12.00 0.95 5.57
C THR A 280 -13.44 0.45 5.71
N PRO A 281 -13.68 -0.53 6.60
CA PRO A 281 -15.05 -0.91 6.95
C PRO A 281 -15.85 0.20 7.66
N ALA A 282 -15.25 1.37 7.93
CA ALA A 282 -15.93 2.47 8.59
C ALA A 282 -16.99 3.09 7.68
N VAL A 283 -18.14 3.41 8.26
CA VAL A 283 -19.24 4.05 7.53
C VAL A 283 -18.79 5.43 7.03
N GLY A 284 -18.92 5.65 5.72
CA GLY A 284 -18.58 6.91 5.07
C GLY A 284 -17.20 6.93 4.40
N ASP A 285 -16.36 5.93 4.67
CA ASP A 285 -15.06 5.74 4.04
C ASP A 285 -15.17 4.66 2.95
N SER A 286 -15.74 5.02 1.79
CA SER A 286 -16.07 4.07 0.72
C SER A 286 -15.85 4.66 -0.67
N VAL A 287 -15.12 3.93 -1.51
CA VAL A 287 -14.98 4.21 -2.95
C VAL A 287 -16.27 3.89 -3.68
N ALA A 288 -16.99 2.83 -3.30
CA ALA A 288 -18.30 2.54 -3.89
C ALA A 288 -19.27 3.72 -3.72
N GLN A 289 -19.31 4.31 -2.52
CA GLN A 289 -20.15 5.48 -2.25
C GLN A 289 -19.69 6.73 -2.99
N ILE A 290 -18.39 6.91 -3.27
CA ILE A 290 -17.94 7.98 -4.18
C ILE A 290 -18.52 7.78 -5.58
N LEU A 291 -18.49 6.55 -6.08
CA LEU A 291 -19.00 6.25 -7.42
C LEU A 291 -20.52 6.44 -7.49
N GLU A 292 -21.23 6.13 -6.41
CA GLU A 292 -22.67 6.40 -6.27
C GLU A 292 -22.96 7.90 -6.19
N GLU A 293 -22.16 8.66 -5.44
CA GLU A 293 -22.27 10.13 -5.33
C GLU A 293 -21.99 10.85 -6.66
N ILE A 294 -21.16 10.26 -7.54
CA ILE A 294 -20.98 10.75 -8.92
C ILE A 294 -22.28 10.62 -9.74
N GLY A 295 -23.22 9.77 -9.34
CA GLY A 295 -24.53 9.60 -9.96
C GLY A 295 -24.87 8.16 -10.38
N LEU A 296 -24.16 7.16 -9.86
CA LEU A 296 -24.54 5.75 -10.06
C LEU A 296 -25.56 5.32 -9.02
N GLU A 297 -26.52 4.49 -9.42
CA GLU A 297 -27.46 3.88 -8.47
C GLU A 297 -26.76 2.91 -7.51
N VAL A 298 -25.77 2.16 -8.03
CA VAL A 298 -25.03 1.14 -7.28
C VAL A 298 -23.67 0.88 -7.90
N CYS A 299 -22.63 0.74 -7.08
CA CYS A 299 -21.32 0.31 -7.54
C CYS A 299 -21.38 -1.10 -8.18
N GLY A 300 -20.84 -1.23 -9.39
CA GLY A 300 -20.90 -2.46 -10.20
C GLY A 300 -21.90 -2.37 -11.36
N GLY A 301 -22.85 -1.43 -11.31
CA GLY A 301 -23.81 -1.19 -12.38
C GLY A 301 -23.20 -0.63 -13.68
N PRO A 302 -24.06 -0.39 -14.70
CA PRO A 302 -23.69 0.35 -15.90
C PRO A 302 -23.10 1.72 -15.55
N GLY A 303 -21.98 2.09 -16.16
CA GLY A 303 -21.29 3.36 -15.90
C GLY A 303 -20.18 3.30 -14.84
N THR A 304 -20.16 2.30 -13.94
CA THR A 304 -19.14 2.16 -12.88
C THR A 304 -17.71 2.26 -13.38
N THR A 305 -17.37 1.57 -14.48
CA THR A 305 -16.00 1.57 -15.01
C THR A 305 -15.60 2.95 -15.54
N ALA A 306 -16.53 3.70 -16.14
CA ALA A 306 -16.26 5.05 -16.63
C ALA A 306 -16.11 6.05 -15.46
N ALA A 307 -16.99 5.96 -14.46
CA ALA A 307 -16.89 6.78 -13.25
C ALA A 307 -15.58 6.53 -12.50
N LEU A 308 -15.19 5.25 -12.35
CA LEU A 308 -13.92 4.86 -11.73
C LEU A 308 -12.70 5.36 -12.52
N ALA A 309 -12.74 5.26 -13.85
CA ALA A 309 -11.66 5.78 -14.69
C ALA A 309 -11.47 7.30 -14.51
N MET A 310 -12.57 8.05 -14.48
CA MET A 310 -12.55 9.50 -14.22
C MET A 310 -12.03 9.81 -12.82
N LEU A 311 -12.53 9.10 -11.79
CA LEU A 311 -12.07 9.24 -10.41
C LEU A 311 -10.56 9.02 -10.32
N ASN A 312 -10.05 7.91 -10.88
CA ASN A 312 -8.63 7.57 -10.85
C ASN A 312 -7.78 8.63 -11.58
N ASP A 313 -8.20 9.07 -12.77
CA ASP A 313 -7.52 10.12 -13.53
C ASP A 313 -7.48 11.46 -12.78
N ALA A 314 -8.60 11.88 -12.18
CA ALA A 314 -8.68 13.11 -11.41
C ALA A 314 -7.82 13.06 -10.14
N VAL A 315 -7.83 11.93 -9.41
CA VAL A 315 -6.97 11.69 -8.24
C VAL A 315 -5.50 11.76 -8.61
N LYS A 316 -5.08 11.05 -9.66
CA LYS A 316 -3.69 11.07 -10.16
C LYS A 316 -3.24 12.48 -10.54
N LYS A 317 -4.08 13.21 -11.28
CA LYS A 317 -3.80 14.61 -11.68
C LYS A 317 -3.69 15.54 -10.46
N GLY A 318 -4.55 15.36 -9.46
CA GLY A 318 -4.50 16.13 -8.22
C GLY A 318 -3.22 15.88 -7.43
N GLY A 319 -2.83 14.62 -7.30
CA GLY A 319 -1.58 14.21 -6.66
C GLY A 319 -0.34 14.80 -7.35
N VAL A 320 -0.24 14.65 -8.68
CA VAL A 320 0.90 15.16 -9.48
C VAL A 320 1.01 16.68 -9.42
N MET A 321 -0.12 17.39 -9.30
CA MET A 321 -0.12 18.83 -9.10
C MET A 321 0.42 19.24 -7.73
N ALA A 322 0.24 18.41 -6.69
CA ALA A 322 0.70 18.68 -5.34
C ALA A 322 2.17 18.30 -5.11
N SER A 323 2.69 17.28 -5.79
CA SER A 323 4.03 16.73 -5.51
C SER A 323 4.83 16.41 -6.75
N SER A 324 6.13 16.71 -6.70
CA SER A 324 7.12 16.16 -7.63
C SER A 324 7.49 14.70 -7.30
N SER A 325 7.09 14.21 -6.13
CA SER A 325 7.37 12.87 -5.61
C SER A 325 6.06 12.12 -5.33
N VAL A 326 5.23 11.96 -6.36
CA VAL A 326 4.02 11.12 -6.26
C VAL A 326 4.40 9.68 -6.53
N GLY A 327 3.89 8.77 -5.70
CA GLY A 327 4.10 7.33 -5.86
C GLY A 327 3.47 6.74 -7.12
N GLY A 328 4.02 5.60 -7.54
CA GLY A 328 3.58 4.90 -8.74
C GLY A 328 2.20 4.24 -8.66
N LEU A 329 1.63 4.06 -7.45
CA LEU A 329 0.34 3.36 -7.24
C LEU A 329 -0.82 4.28 -6.88
N SER A 330 -0.65 5.59 -7.00
CA SER A 330 -1.72 6.53 -6.63
C SER A 330 -2.98 6.32 -7.47
N GLY A 331 -4.12 6.20 -6.82
CA GLY A 331 -5.39 5.87 -7.47
C GLY A 331 -6.50 5.47 -6.50
N ALA A 332 -7.56 4.86 -7.01
CA ALA A 332 -8.62 4.28 -6.19
C ALA A 332 -8.40 2.77 -5.99
N PHE A 333 -8.51 2.30 -4.75
CA PHE A 333 -8.47 0.86 -4.48
C PHE A 333 -9.86 0.26 -4.67
N ILE A 334 -9.90 -1.04 -5.01
CA ILE A 334 -11.14 -1.81 -5.15
C ILE A 334 -11.14 -2.96 -4.12
N PRO A 335 -11.19 -2.67 -2.79
CA PRO A 335 -11.10 -3.71 -1.79
C PRO A 335 -12.51 -4.27 -1.50
N VAL A 336 -12.93 -5.21 -2.34
CA VAL A 336 -14.29 -5.79 -2.31
C VAL A 336 -14.67 -6.36 -0.94
N SER A 337 -13.70 -6.78 -0.15
CA SER A 337 -13.89 -7.33 1.20
C SER A 337 -13.73 -6.32 2.33
N GLU A 338 -13.37 -5.06 2.05
CA GLU A 338 -13.21 -4.00 3.08
C GLU A 338 -14.14 -2.81 2.87
N ASP A 339 -14.53 -2.51 1.63
CA ASP A 339 -15.47 -1.43 1.30
C ASP A 339 -16.92 -1.90 1.47
N ALA A 340 -17.64 -1.34 2.44
CA ALA A 340 -19.02 -1.72 2.76
C ALA A 340 -20.00 -1.63 1.56
N GLY A 341 -19.82 -0.64 0.69
CA GLY A 341 -20.65 -0.50 -0.51
C GLY A 341 -20.35 -1.60 -1.54
N MET A 342 -19.08 -1.95 -1.71
CA MET A 342 -18.68 -3.06 -2.58
C MET A 342 -19.14 -4.42 -2.04
N ILE A 343 -19.05 -4.65 -0.73
CA ILE A 343 -19.55 -5.86 -0.07
C ILE A 343 -21.04 -6.00 -0.35
N SER A 344 -21.82 -4.95 -0.09
CA SER A 344 -23.27 -4.94 -0.34
C SER A 344 -23.60 -5.21 -1.82
N ALA A 345 -22.88 -4.57 -2.76
CA ALA A 345 -23.08 -4.81 -4.18
C ALA A 345 -22.72 -6.24 -4.62
N ALA A 346 -21.71 -6.85 -3.99
CA ALA A 346 -21.33 -8.24 -4.25
C ALA A 346 -22.37 -9.23 -3.67
N GLU A 347 -22.87 -9.01 -2.45
CA GLU A 347 -23.93 -9.82 -1.83
C GLU A 347 -25.24 -9.78 -2.64
N GLN A 348 -25.54 -8.65 -3.27
CA GLN A 348 -26.68 -8.49 -4.18
C GLN A 348 -26.45 -9.10 -5.58
N GLY A 349 -25.25 -9.62 -5.86
CA GLY A 349 -24.90 -10.20 -7.16
C GLY A 349 -24.68 -9.16 -8.28
N ILE A 350 -24.52 -7.89 -7.93
CA ILE A 350 -24.33 -6.77 -8.87
C ILE A 350 -22.85 -6.63 -9.22
N LEU A 351 -21.98 -6.71 -8.20
CA LEU A 351 -20.53 -6.64 -8.36
C LEU A 351 -19.95 -8.04 -8.58
N THR A 352 -19.89 -8.48 -9.84
CA THR A 352 -19.36 -9.80 -10.23
C THR A 352 -17.84 -9.79 -10.42
N ILE A 353 -17.22 -10.98 -10.51
CA ILE A 353 -15.78 -11.11 -10.78
C ILE A 353 -15.40 -10.48 -12.13
N GLU A 354 -16.21 -10.67 -13.17
CA GLU A 354 -15.99 -10.08 -14.49
C GLU A 354 -16.11 -8.56 -14.45
N LYS A 355 -17.00 -8.04 -13.59
CA LYS A 355 -17.12 -6.60 -13.39
C LYS A 355 -15.89 -6.03 -12.67
N LEU A 356 -15.39 -6.73 -11.66
CA LEU A 356 -14.15 -6.38 -10.97
C LEU A 356 -12.96 -6.41 -11.92
N GLU A 357 -12.83 -7.46 -12.74
CA GLU A 357 -11.83 -7.54 -13.81
C GLU A 357 -11.93 -6.33 -14.75
N ALA A 358 -13.13 -5.98 -15.21
CA ALA A 358 -13.33 -4.79 -16.05
C ALA A 358 -12.97 -3.47 -15.34
N MET A 359 -13.20 -3.37 -14.03
CA MET A 359 -12.76 -2.22 -13.23
C MET A 359 -11.23 -2.17 -13.10
N THR A 360 -10.54 -3.33 -13.05
CA THR A 360 -9.07 -3.36 -12.99
C THR A 360 -8.39 -2.84 -14.25
N ALA A 361 -9.11 -2.78 -15.38
CA ALA A 361 -8.57 -2.22 -16.62
C ALA A 361 -8.32 -0.70 -16.56
N VAL A 362 -8.94 0.01 -15.61
CA VAL A 362 -8.85 1.48 -15.48
C VAL A 362 -8.29 1.93 -14.13
N CYS A 363 -8.11 1.00 -13.19
CA CYS A 363 -7.69 1.25 -11.82
C CYS A 363 -7.07 -0.02 -11.24
N SER A 364 -6.18 0.11 -10.24
CA SER A 364 -5.35 -0.98 -9.69
C SER A 364 -4.06 -1.30 -10.44
#